data_AF-A0A645DLG3-F1
#
_entry.id   AF-A0A645DLG3-F1
#
_cell.length_a   1.000
_cell.length_b   1.000
_cell.length_c   1.000
_cell.angle_alpha   90.00
_cell.angle_beta   90.00
_cell.angle_gamma   90.00
#
_symmetry.space_group_name_H-M   'P 1'
#
loop_
_entity.id
_entity.type
_entity.pdbx_description
1 polymer ?
#
loop_
_entity_poly.entity_id
_entity_poly.type
_entity_poly.pdbx_seq_one_letter_code
_entity_poly.pdbx_strand_id
1 'polypeptide(L)'
;MTELYRHVGQFTDGPAGDIGVGAREIGYLFGQHKRITNEFNGTMSGKGIPYGGSLGRKSATGYGLCYFTANALSAKSDSFAGKTVVVSGSGNVAIYACEKAQEMGARVVAMSDSCGYIYDEKGLDIEIIKTLKEVKRCRLSEYAQAVPGSVYTEGCCNIWSVPCDIALPCATQNEIDIKAAQLLVKNGCKCVAEGSNMSSTAEAAYYFIESGILYAPSKAANAGGVAVSWMEMSQNSTRLPLTEEEIDAKLRKIMKDIYENVSSAAKEFGLEGNFVAGANIASFLKIAEAMMAQGCC
;
A
#
# COMPACT_ATOMS: atom_id res chain seq x y z
N MET A 1 23.31 -7.87 -11.03
CA MET A 1 23.20 -9.28 -10.58
C MET A 1 24.53 -10.04 -10.57
N THR A 2 25.42 -9.85 -11.55
CA THR A 2 26.75 -10.52 -11.54
C THR A 2 27.62 -10.19 -10.31
N GLU A 3 27.39 -9.05 -9.65
CA GLU A 3 27.97 -8.79 -8.32
C GLU A 3 27.03 -9.23 -7.19
N LEU A 4 25.77 -8.78 -7.23
CA LEU A 4 24.79 -8.99 -6.15
C LEU A 4 24.56 -10.47 -5.76
N TYR A 5 24.68 -11.43 -6.69
CA TYR A 5 24.32 -12.84 -6.45
C TYR A 5 25.03 -13.49 -5.25
N ARG A 6 26.24 -13.04 -4.90
CA ARG A 6 27.03 -13.60 -3.79
C ARG A 6 26.59 -13.08 -2.41
N HIS A 7 25.68 -12.12 -2.38
CA HIS A 7 25.16 -11.47 -1.16
C HIS A 7 23.67 -11.75 -0.92
N VAL A 8 22.99 -12.38 -1.88
CA VAL A 8 21.56 -12.68 -1.82
C VAL A 8 21.33 -14.18 -1.83
N GLY A 9 20.18 -14.60 -1.31
CA GLY A 9 19.82 -16.02 -1.22
C GLY A 9 18.55 -16.22 -0.43
N GLN A 10 17.86 -17.34 -0.65
CA GLN A 10 16.57 -17.65 -0.01
C GLN A 10 16.57 -17.51 1.51
N PHE A 11 17.70 -17.77 2.18
CA PHE A 11 17.85 -17.64 3.64
C PHE A 11 18.82 -16.53 4.06
N THR A 12 19.22 -15.66 3.13
CA THR A 12 20.21 -14.61 3.35
C THR A 12 19.60 -13.22 3.14
N ASP A 13 19.20 -12.92 1.90
CA ASP A 13 18.58 -11.65 1.52
C ASP A 13 17.70 -11.91 0.29
N GLY A 14 16.46 -11.42 0.34
CA GLY A 14 15.40 -11.68 -0.62
C GLY A 14 14.93 -10.42 -1.36
N PRO A 15 15.65 -9.94 -2.39
CA PRO A 15 15.28 -8.72 -3.10
C PRO A 15 13.91 -8.77 -3.77
N ALA A 16 13.32 -7.60 -3.97
CA ALA A 16 12.06 -7.40 -4.67
C ALA A 16 12.14 -6.21 -5.64
N GLY A 17 11.04 -5.95 -6.36
CA GLY A 17 10.90 -4.76 -7.19
C GLY A 17 10.55 -3.51 -6.38
N ASP A 18 10.90 -2.34 -6.92
CA ASP A 18 10.56 -1.01 -6.41
C ASP A 18 10.50 -0.02 -7.60
N ILE A 19 10.47 1.30 -7.36
CA ILE A 19 10.48 2.33 -8.40
C ILE A 19 11.69 2.12 -9.33
N GLY A 20 11.40 1.87 -10.61
CA GLY A 20 12.41 1.60 -11.64
C GLY A 20 12.78 0.11 -11.81
N VAL A 21 12.35 -0.78 -10.93
CA VAL A 21 12.59 -2.23 -11.00
C VAL A 21 11.25 -2.97 -10.96
N GLY A 22 10.65 -3.18 -12.14
CA GLY A 22 9.39 -3.90 -12.28
C GLY A 22 9.58 -5.39 -12.57
N ALA A 23 8.47 -6.08 -12.91
CA ALA A 23 8.49 -7.50 -13.25
C ALA A 23 9.46 -7.85 -14.40
N ARG A 24 9.68 -6.90 -15.33
CA ARG A 24 10.65 -7.05 -16.42
C ARG A 24 12.08 -7.12 -15.89
N GLU A 25 12.47 -6.15 -15.07
CA GLU A 25 13.79 -6.09 -14.47
C GLU A 25 14.02 -7.28 -13.51
N ILE A 26 13.03 -7.65 -12.70
CA ILE A 26 13.07 -8.85 -11.85
C ILE A 26 13.29 -10.12 -12.69
N GLY A 27 12.65 -10.25 -13.84
CA GLY A 27 12.89 -11.35 -14.77
C GLY A 27 14.35 -11.44 -15.23
N TYR A 28 14.96 -10.31 -15.60
CA TYR A 28 16.37 -10.25 -15.99
C TYR A 28 17.32 -10.57 -14.84
N LEU A 29 17.03 -10.02 -13.65
CA LEU A 29 17.80 -10.24 -12.43
C LEU A 29 17.74 -11.72 -12.01
N PHE A 30 16.55 -12.31 -11.95
CA PHE A 30 16.35 -13.71 -11.61
C PHE A 30 17.01 -14.65 -12.63
N GLY A 31 16.88 -14.34 -13.93
CA GLY A 31 17.53 -15.10 -15.00
C GLY A 31 19.05 -15.13 -14.85
N GLN A 32 19.68 -13.99 -14.57
CA GLN A 32 21.12 -13.90 -14.35
C GLN A 32 21.55 -14.58 -13.04
N HIS A 33 20.76 -14.44 -11.97
CA HIS A 33 21.01 -15.14 -10.70
C HIS A 33 21.04 -16.65 -10.92
N LYS A 34 19.97 -17.21 -11.52
CA LYS A 34 19.86 -18.62 -11.86
C LYS A 34 21.02 -19.11 -12.73
N ARG A 35 21.45 -18.32 -13.72
CA ARG A 35 22.58 -18.68 -14.59
C ARG A 35 23.90 -18.84 -13.83
N ILE A 36 24.15 -17.99 -12.84
CA ILE A 36 25.40 -17.98 -12.07
C ILE A 36 25.39 -19.03 -10.96
N THR A 37 24.29 -19.14 -10.22
CA THR A 37 24.17 -20.07 -9.09
C THR A 37 23.81 -21.50 -9.52
N ASN A 38 23.35 -21.68 -10.76
CA ASN A 38 22.84 -22.94 -11.29
C ASN A 38 21.69 -23.53 -10.45
N GLU A 39 20.85 -22.65 -9.86
CA GLU A 39 19.76 -23.04 -8.97
C GLU A 39 18.48 -22.25 -9.24
N PHE A 40 17.34 -22.95 -9.26
CA PHE A 40 16.01 -22.34 -9.27
C PHE A 40 15.43 -22.35 -7.86
N ASN A 41 15.31 -21.18 -7.23
CA ASN A 41 14.88 -21.04 -5.84
C ASN A 41 14.06 -19.74 -5.61
N GLY A 42 13.66 -19.50 -4.36
CA GLY A 42 12.86 -18.35 -3.96
C GLY A 42 13.65 -17.06 -3.63
N THR A 43 14.88 -16.89 -4.13
CA THR A 43 15.75 -15.75 -3.73
C THR A 43 15.16 -14.37 -4.03
N MET A 44 14.25 -14.24 -5.00
CA MET A 44 13.62 -12.95 -5.31
C MET A 44 12.09 -13.08 -5.29
N SER A 45 11.40 -12.03 -4.87
CA SER A 45 9.94 -11.91 -4.98
C SER A 45 9.55 -10.95 -6.12
N GLY A 46 8.27 -10.98 -6.53
CA GLY A 46 7.80 -10.23 -7.69
C GLY A 46 8.18 -10.89 -9.02
N LYS A 47 8.44 -12.21 -9.00
CA LYS A 47 8.68 -12.99 -10.21
C LYS A 47 7.40 -13.04 -11.05
N GLY A 48 7.54 -13.27 -12.35
CA GLY A 48 6.41 -13.57 -13.22
C GLY A 48 5.80 -14.94 -12.90
N ILE A 49 4.48 -15.06 -13.09
CA ILE A 49 3.71 -16.27 -12.78
C ILE A 49 4.32 -17.55 -13.39
N PRO A 50 4.78 -17.58 -14.67
CA PRO A 50 5.34 -18.80 -15.27
C PRO A 50 6.64 -19.31 -14.62
N TYR A 51 7.27 -18.54 -13.74
CA TYR A 51 8.57 -18.87 -13.14
C TYR A 51 8.62 -18.58 -11.63
N GLY A 52 7.53 -18.89 -10.92
CA GLY A 52 7.49 -18.90 -9.45
C GLY A 52 7.00 -17.60 -8.81
N GLY A 53 6.36 -16.73 -9.58
CA GLY A 53 5.62 -15.57 -9.07
C GLY A 53 4.33 -15.97 -8.36
N SER A 54 3.85 -15.09 -7.47
CA SER A 54 2.56 -15.26 -6.79
C SER A 54 1.45 -14.49 -7.51
N LEU A 55 0.26 -15.08 -7.59
CA LEU A 55 -0.96 -14.34 -7.93
C LEU A 55 -1.24 -13.26 -6.86
N GLY A 56 -2.09 -12.29 -7.20
CA GLY A 56 -2.43 -11.18 -6.30
C GLY A 56 -1.30 -10.21 -5.94
N ARG A 57 -0.05 -10.44 -6.39
CA ARG A 57 1.10 -9.59 -5.98
C ARG A 57 0.95 -8.14 -6.41
N LYS A 58 0.32 -7.91 -7.57
CA LYS A 58 0.13 -6.58 -8.15
C LYS A 58 -0.84 -5.73 -7.33
N SER A 59 -1.90 -6.35 -6.81
CA SER A 59 -2.95 -5.71 -6.00
C SER A 59 -2.65 -5.68 -4.51
N ALA A 60 -1.74 -6.54 -4.03
CA ALA A 60 -1.44 -6.79 -2.63
C ALA A 60 -1.30 -5.53 -1.74
N THR A 61 -0.56 -4.52 -2.18
CA THR A 61 -0.34 -3.30 -1.37
C THR A 61 -1.61 -2.45 -1.27
N GLY A 62 -2.31 -2.22 -2.39
CA GLY A 62 -3.54 -1.43 -2.41
C GLY A 62 -4.69 -2.13 -1.68
N TYR A 63 -4.81 -3.45 -1.87
CA TYR A 63 -5.80 -4.26 -1.15
C TYR A 63 -5.48 -4.29 0.34
N GLY A 64 -4.21 -4.49 0.70
CA GLY A 64 -3.75 -4.47 2.08
C GLY A 64 -4.07 -3.16 2.79
N LEU A 65 -3.84 -2.03 2.12
CA LEU A 65 -4.19 -0.68 2.60
C LEU A 65 -5.68 -0.59 2.94
N CYS A 66 -6.55 -1.00 2.03
CA CYS A 66 -7.99 -1.00 2.27
C CYS A 66 -8.38 -1.98 3.39
N TYR A 67 -7.78 -3.17 3.47
CA TYR A 67 -8.07 -4.12 4.56
C TYR A 67 -7.66 -3.60 5.93
N PHE A 68 -6.46 -3.02 6.07
CA PHE A 68 -6.04 -2.40 7.33
C PHE A 68 -7.01 -1.27 7.72
N THR A 69 -7.31 -0.39 6.77
CA THR A 69 -8.22 0.76 6.97
C THR A 69 -9.62 0.29 7.38
N ALA A 70 -10.14 -0.76 6.74
CA ALA A 70 -11.45 -1.33 7.05
C ALA A 70 -11.52 -1.89 8.48
N ASN A 71 -10.47 -2.58 8.94
CA ASN A 71 -10.40 -3.07 10.32
C ASN A 71 -10.36 -1.90 11.32
N ALA A 72 -9.59 -0.86 11.01
CA ALA A 72 -9.46 0.32 11.85
C ALA A 72 -10.76 1.15 11.93
N LEU A 73 -11.47 1.29 10.82
CA LEU A 73 -12.80 1.92 10.77
C LEU A 73 -13.85 1.08 11.53
N SER A 74 -13.84 -0.24 11.35
CA SER A 74 -14.80 -1.15 11.99
C SER A 74 -14.74 -1.09 13.51
N ALA A 75 -13.55 -0.91 14.09
CA ALA A 75 -13.39 -0.72 15.53
C ALA A 75 -14.04 0.56 16.08
N LYS A 76 -14.32 1.54 15.20
CA LYS A 76 -15.10 2.75 15.51
C LYS A 76 -16.55 2.66 15.00
N SER A 77 -17.04 1.45 14.70
CA SER A 77 -18.35 1.21 14.11
C SER A 77 -18.59 1.97 12.80
N ASP A 78 -17.52 2.18 12.02
CA ASP A 78 -17.57 2.82 10.71
C ASP A 78 -17.09 1.85 9.60
N SER A 79 -17.24 2.23 8.34
CA SER A 79 -16.82 1.41 7.20
C SER A 79 -16.50 2.26 5.97
N PHE A 80 -16.04 1.61 4.88
CA PHE A 80 -15.89 2.23 3.57
C PHE A 80 -17.24 2.54 2.89
N ALA A 81 -18.31 1.82 3.24
CA ALA A 81 -19.58 1.92 2.54
C ALA A 81 -20.17 3.33 2.62
N GLY A 82 -20.49 3.91 1.45
CA GLY A 82 -21.05 5.26 1.34
C GLY A 82 -20.08 6.40 1.58
N LYS A 83 -18.79 6.11 1.84
CA LYS A 83 -17.76 7.13 2.08
C LYS A 83 -17.22 7.72 0.79
N THR A 84 -16.85 8.99 0.85
CA THR A 84 -16.09 9.65 -0.22
C THR A 84 -14.60 9.42 0.02
N VAL A 85 -13.89 8.92 -0.99
CA VAL A 85 -12.46 8.57 -0.89
C VAL A 85 -11.64 9.37 -1.90
N VAL A 86 -10.52 9.93 -1.45
CA VAL A 86 -9.49 10.53 -2.30
C VAL A 86 -8.24 9.67 -2.24
N VAL A 87 -7.73 9.25 -3.40
CA VAL A 87 -6.53 8.42 -3.50
C VAL A 87 -5.48 9.20 -4.27
N SER A 88 -4.31 9.50 -3.70
CA SER A 88 -3.26 10.11 -4.53
C SER A 88 -2.49 9.04 -5.30
N GLY A 89 -1.90 9.44 -6.43
CA GLY A 89 -1.12 8.55 -7.26
C GLY A 89 -1.96 7.75 -8.25
N SER A 90 -1.26 7.19 -9.23
CA SER A 90 -1.84 6.39 -10.32
C SER A 90 -0.98 5.17 -10.64
N GLY A 91 -0.14 4.76 -9.69
CA GLY A 91 0.66 3.54 -9.76
C GLY A 91 -0.12 2.33 -9.26
N ASN A 92 0.54 1.18 -9.17
CA ASN A 92 -0.09 -0.07 -8.71
C ASN A 92 -0.83 0.12 -7.39
N VAL A 93 -0.19 0.70 -6.36
CA VAL A 93 -0.82 0.89 -5.04
C VAL A 93 -2.13 1.66 -5.15
N ALA A 94 -2.11 2.80 -5.85
CA ALA A 94 -3.28 3.68 -5.97
C ALA A 94 -4.42 3.06 -6.80
N ILE A 95 -4.10 2.42 -7.92
CA ILE A 95 -5.09 1.74 -8.79
C ILE A 95 -5.82 0.65 -8.00
N TYR A 96 -5.08 -0.22 -7.33
CA TYR A 96 -5.67 -1.34 -6.60
C TYR A 96 -6.31 -0.92 -5.28
N ALA A 97 -5.87 0.19 -4.66
CA ALA A 97 -6.58 0.80 -3.54
C ALA A 97 -7.93 1.40 -3.99
N CYS A 98 -7.97 2.05 -5.15
CA CYS A 98 -9.20 2.56 -5.75
C CYS A 98 -10.19 1.43 -6.02
N GLU A 99 -9.74 0.38 -6.72
CA GLU A 99 -10.56 -0.82 -6.99
C GLU A 99 -11.13 -1.41 -5.69
N LYS A 100 -10.29 -1.67 -4.69
CA LYS A 100 -10.75 -2.30 -3.46
C LYS A 100 -11.68 -1.40 -2.64
N ALA A 101 -11.41 -0.10 -2.60
CA ALA A 101 -12.29 0.86 -1.93
C ALA A 101 -13.68 0.89 -2.59
N GLN A 102 -13.75 0.83 -3.91
CA GLN A 102 -15.01 0.76 -4.66
C GLN A 102 -15.75 -0.56 -4.41
N GLU A 103 -15.05 -1.71 -4.42
CA GLU A 103 -15.64 -3.00 -4.07
C GLU A 103 -16.22 -3.01 -2.64
N MET A 104 -15.62 -2.26 -1.71
CA MET A 104 -16.11 -2.09 -0.34
C MET A 104 -17.25 -1.05 -0.22
N GLY A 105 -17.76 -0.54 -1.33
CA GLY A 105 -18.91 0.38 -1.39
C GLY A 105 -18.56 1.84 -1.19
N ALA A 106 -17.29 2.23 -1.29
CA ALA A 106 -16.88 3.62 -1.24
C ALA A 106 -16.94 4.29 -2.62
N ARG A 107 -17.14 5.60 -2.63
CA ARG A 107 -17.08 6.42 -3.85
C ARG A 107 -15.72 7.11 -3.92
N VAL A 108 -14.82 6.56 -4.72
CA VAL A 108 -13.51 7.19 -4.98
C VAL A 108 -13.68 8.33 -5.98
N VAL A 109 -13.42 9.56 -5.56
CA VAL A 109 -13.75 10.78 -6.35
C VAL A 109 -12.54 11.45 -6.98
N ALA A 110 -11.32 11.17 -6.51
CA ALA A 110 -10.13 11.80 -7.07
C ALA A 110 -8.91 10.89 -7.07
N MET A 111 -8.11 11.02 -8.14
CA MET A 111 -6.81 10.36 -8.32
C MET A 111 -5.78 11.30 -8.93
N SER A 112 -4.50 11.19 -8.55
CA SER A 112 -3.42 12.05 -9.07
C SER A 112 -2.34 11.30 -9.83
N ASP A 113 -1.63 11.99 -10.72
CA ASP A 113 -0.32 11.56 -11.20
C ASP A 113 0.68 12.71 -11.03
N SER A 114 1.90 12.59 -11.58
CA SER A 114 2.92 13.62 -11.39
C SER A 114 2.59 14.98 -12.03
N CYS A 115 1.62 15.06 -12.93
CA CYS A 115 1.26 16.29 -13.63
C CYS A 115 0.01 16.98 -13.05
N GLY A 116 -0.86 16.26 -12.35
CA GLY A 116 -2.14 16.79 -11.89
C GLY A 116 -3.03 15.74 -11.25
N TYR A 117 -4.30 16.08 -11.06
CA TYR A 117 -5.29 15.15 -10.54
C TYR A 117 -6.62 15.27 -11.26
N ILE A 118 -7.34 14.15 -11.31
CA ILE A 118 -8.72 14.08 -11.79
C ILE A 118 -9.68 14.10 -10.62
N TYR A 119 -10.84 14.70 -10.83
CA TYR A 119 -11.96 14.71 -9.92
C TYR A 119 -13.25 14.34 -10.66
N ASP A 120 -14.02 13.41 -10.10
CA ASP A 120 -15.35 13.05 -10.56
C ASP A 120 -16.27 12.91 -9.36
N GLU A 121 -17.27 13.79 -9.27
CA GLU A 121 -18.26 13.77 -8.19
C GLU A 121 -19.08 12.48 -8.20
N LYS A 122 -19.29 11.83 -9.35
CA LYS A 122 -20.04 10.57 -9.42
C LYS A 122 -19.19 9.36 -9.02
N GLY A 123 -17.88 9.52 -8.92
CA GLY A 123 -16.91 8.47 -8.68
C GLY A 123 -16.16 8.10 -9.95
N LEU A 124 -14.90 7.69 -9.78
CA LEU A 124 -14.01 7.36 -10.89
C LEU A 124 -14.31 5.99 -11.50
N ASP A 125 -14.18 5.86 -12.81
CA ASP A 125 -14.20 4.58 -13.52
C ASP A 125 -12.80 3.95 -13.48
N ILE A 126 -12.65 2.93 -12.64
CA ILE A 126 -11.36 2.26 -12.44
C ILE A 126 -10.87 1.50 -13.68
N GLU A 127 -11.76 0.99 -14.53
CA GLU A 127 -11.39 0.23 -15.72
C GLU A 127 -10.78 1.13 -16.79
N ILE A 128 -11.30 2.35 -16.93
CA ILE A 128 -10.68 3.38 -17.77
C ILE A 128 -9.30 3.76 -17.22
N ILE A 129 -9.16 3.93 -15.91
CA ILE A 129 -7.87 4.27 -15.28
C ILE A 129 -6.83 3.17 -15.49
N LYS A 130 -7.19 1.89 -15.29
CA LYS A 130 -6.32 0.74 -15.56
C LYS A 130 -5.90 0.71 -17.03
N THR A 131 -6.84 0.91 -17.95
CA THR A 131 -6.53 0.94 -19.40
C THR A 131 -5.55 2.06 -19.74
N LEU A 132 -5.76 3.26 -19.20
CA LEU A 132 -4.88 4.40 -19.43
C LEU A 132 -3.49 4.17 -18.87
N LYS A 133 -3.37 3.65 -17.64
CA LYS A 133 -2.07 3.55 -16.94
C LYS A 133 -1.29 2.28 -17.24
N GLU A 134 -1.96 1.14 -17.37
CA GLU A 134 -1.30 -0.15 -17.50
C GLU A 134 -1.09 -0.56 -18.97
N VAL A 135 -2.05 -0.24 -19.84
CA VAL A 135 -2.01 -0.60 -21.25
C VAL A 135 -1.42 0.53 -22.09
N LYS A 136 -2.03 1.72 -22.05
CA LYS A 136 -1.64 2.84 -22.92
C LYS A 136 -0.46 3.67 -22.37
N ARG A 137 -0.23 3.61 -21.06
CA ARG A 137 0.78 4.40 -20.32
C ARG A 137 0.62 5.92 -20.50
N CYS A 138 -0.62 6.37 -20.47
CA CYS A 138 -1.04 7.75 -20.66
C CYS A 138 -1.11 8.58 -19.37
N ARG A 139 -1.32 9.88 -19.52
CA ARG A 139 -1.58 10.82 -18.41
C ARG A 139 -3.03 10.74 -17.96
N LEU A 140 -3.31 11.12 -16.71
CA LEU A 140 -4.70 11.17 -16.21
C LEU A 140 -5.54 12.26 -16.86
N SER A 141 -4.93 13.25 -17.52
CA SER A 141 -5.66 14.24 -18.33
C SER A 141 -6.52 13.61 -19.43
N GLU A 142 -6.14 12.43 -19.95
CA GLU A 142 -6.92 11.69 -20.93
C GLU A 142 -8.19 11.05 -20.32
N TYR A 143 -8.20 10.79 -19.01
CA TYR A 143 -9.41 10.34 -18.32
C TYR A 143 -10.52 11.39 -18.41
N ALA A 144 -10.17 12.67 -18.22
CA ALA A 144 -11.12 13.78 -18.32
C ALA A 144 -11.69 13.98 -19.74
N GLN A 145 -10.97 13.51 -20.76
CA GLN A 145 -11.46 13.48 -22.14
C GLN A 145 -12.40 12.29 -22.39
N ALA A 146 -12.14 11.16 -21.73
CA ALA A 146 -12.90 9.93 -21.88
C ALA A 146 -14.21 9.89 -21.05
N VAL A 147 -14.25 10.61 -19.92
CA VAL A 147 -15.38 10.59 -18.97
C VAL A 147 -15.99 11.99 -18.85
N PRO A 148 -17.08 12.28 -19.58
CA PRO A 148 -17.76 13.57 -19.53
C PRO A 148 -18.24 13.91 -18.11
N GLY A 149 -17.89 15.10 -17.63
CA GLY A 149 -18.24 15.59 -16.30
C GLY A 149 -17.13 15.43 -15.26
N SER A 150 -16.08 14.67 -15.56
CA SER A 150 -14.86 14.68 -14.75
C SER A 150 -13.97 15.88 -15.09
N VAL A 151 -13.20 16.35 -14.12
CA VAL A 151 -12.36 17.55 -14.20
C VAL A 151 -10.91 17.17 -13.98
N TYR A 152 -10.01 17.59 -14.87
CA TYR A 152 -8.58 17.52 -14.65
C TYR A 152 -8.05 18.87 -14.16
N THR A 153 -7.28 18.84 -13.06
CA THR A 153 -6.60 20.01 -12.49
C THR A 153 -5.10 19.81 -12.59
N GLU A 154 -4.38 20.79 -13.11
CA GLU A 154 -2.92 20.78 -13.20
C GLU A 154 -2.28 21.00 -11.82
N GLY A 155 -1.18 20.28 -11.56
CA GLY A 155 -0.50 20.26 -10.26
C GLY A 155 -1.11 19.24 -9.28
N CYS A 156 -0.30 18.29 -8.84
CA CYS A 156 -0.77 17.18 -8.00
C CYS A 156 -0.93 17.51 -6.51
N CYS A 157 -0.22 18.53 -6.00
CA CYS A 157 -0.19 18.86 -4.58
C CYS A 157 -1.57 19.26 -4.01
N ASN A 158 -2.47 19.79 -4.86
CA ASN A 158 -3.76 20.30 -4.43
C ASN A 158 -4.86 19.23 -4.37
N ILE A 159 -4.57 17.96 -4.66
CA ILE A 159 -5.57 16.87 -4.56
C ILE A 159 -6.23 16.81 -3.17
N TRP A 160 -5.47 17.11 -2.11
CA TRP A 160 -5.96 17.12 -0.72
C TRP A 160 -6.96 18.25 -0.40
N SER A 161 -7.18 19.17 -1.34
CA SER A 161 -8.26 20.16 -1.22
C SER A 161 -9.65 19.58 -1.49
N VAL A 162 -9.73 18.41 -2.13
CA VAL A 162 -11.00 17.73 -2.42
C VAL A 162 -11.60 17.17 -1.11
N PRO A 163 -12.84 17.57 -0.74
CA PRO A 163 -13.49 17.04 0.45
C PRO A 163 -13.70 15.52 0.38
N CYS A 164 -13.34 14.81 1.45
CA CYS A 164 -13.47 13.36 1.53
C CYS A 164 -13.59 12.89 2.98
N ASP A 165 -14.17 11.71 3.18
CA ASP A 165 -14.18 11.03 4.47
C ASP A 165 -12.86 10.27 4.72
N ILE A 166 -12.27 9.71 3.66
CA ILE A 166 -11.07 8.87 3.72
C ILE A 166 -10.05 9.37 2.69
N ALA A 167 -8.82 9.62 3.13
CA ALA A 167 -7.69 9.96 2.28
C ALA A 167 -6.67 8.79 2.25
N LEU A 168 -6.33 8.33 1.05
CA LEU A 168 -5.39 7.23 0.82
C LEU A 168 -4.17 7.75 0.04
N PRO A 169 -3.17 8.33 0.70
CA PRO A 169 -1.96 8.82 0.04
C PRO A 169 -1.06 7.68 -0.46
N CYS A 170 -1.00 7.51 -1.79
CA CYS A 170 -0.33 6.40 -2.48
C CYS A 170 0.65 6.84 -3.58
N ALA A 171 1.13 8.09 -3.59
CA ALA A 171 2.02 8.57 -4.65
C ALA A 171 3.50 8.55 -4.26
N THR A 172 3.90 9.39 -3.31
CA THR A 172 5.30 9.60 -2.93
C THR A 172 5.43 10.00 -1.46
N GLN A 173 6.65 9.87 -0.92
CA GLN A 173 7.00 10.40 0.39
C GLN A 173 6.71 11.91 0.51
N ASN A 174 6.30 12.37 1.69
CA ASN A 174 6.03 13.77 2.03
C ASN A 174 5.03 14.48 1.10
N GLU A 175 4.05 13.75 0.56
CA GLU A 175 2.96 14.33 -0.27
C GLU A 175 1.85 15.03 0.54
N ILE A 176 1.76 14.77 1.85
CA ILE A 176 0.89 15.51 2.77
C ILE A 176 1.76 16.37 3.72
N ASP A 177 1.75 17.67 3.48
CA ASP A 177 2.32 18.66 4.41
C ASP A 177 1.29 19.08 5.47
N ILE A 178 1.72 19.90 6.44
CA ILE A 178 0.84 20.38 7.52
C ILE A 178 -0.37 21.17 6.99
N LYS A 179 -0.23 21.89 5.86
CA LYS A 179 -1.33 22.69 5.29
C LYS A 179 -2.39 21.78 4.69
N ALA A 180 -1.98 20.76 3.94
CA ALA A 180 -2.85 19.73 3.41
C ALA A 180 -3.55 18.96 4.54
N ALA A 181 -2.83 18.63 5.61
CA ALA A 181 -3.40 17.95 6.77
C ALA A 181 -4.49 18.78 7.47
N GLN A 182 -4.23 20.07 7.70
CA GLN A 182 -5.22 21.01 8.24
C GLN A 182 -6.45 21.12 7.34
N LEU A 183 -6.25 21.16 6.02
CA LEU A 183 -7.34 21.24 5.05
C LEU A 183 -8.20 19.97 5.04
N LEU A 184 -7.58 18.79 5.08
CA LEU A 184 -8.28 17.51 5.15
C LEU A 184 -9.16 17.42 6.40
N VAL A 185 -8.61 17.75 7.58
CA VAL A 185 -9.38 17.76 8.83
C VAL A 185 -10.52 18.79 8.77
N LYS A 186 -10.26 19.99 8.25
CA LYS A 186 -11.28 21.03 8.07
C LYS A 186 -12.42 20.59 7.14
N ASN A 187 -12.11 19.81 6.11
CA ASN A 187 -13.07 19.29 5.15
C ASN A 187 -13.83 18.04 5.65
N GLY A 188 -13.62 17.64 6.91
CA GLY A 188 -14.34 16.52 7.53
C GLY A 188 -13.71 15.15 7.29
N CYS A 189 -12.44 15.08 6.88
CA CYS A 189 -11.71 13.82 6.77
C CYS A 189 -11.67 13.10 8.12
N LYS A 190 -12.05 11.83 8.13
CA LYS A 190 -12.13 10.98 9.32
C LYS A 190 -10.97 10.00 9.42
N CYS A 191 -10.37 9.69 8.28
CA CYS A 191 -9.35 8.65 8.16
C CYS A 191 -8.30 9.01 7.11
N VAL A 192 -7.03 8.92 7.49
CA VAL A 192 -5.88 8.99 6.59
C VAL A 192 -5.10 7.69 6.73
N ALA A 193 -4.88 6.97 5.64
CA ALA A 193 -4.14 5.72 5.65
C ALA A 193 -3.06 5.68 4.56
N GLU A 194 -1.81 5.54 4.97
CA GLU A 194 -0.68 5.68 4.05
C GLU A 194 -0.44 4.43 3.19
N GLY A 195 -0.58 4.59 1.87
CA GLY A 195 -0.23 3.58 0.88
C GLY A 195 1.22 3.66 0.42
N SER A 196 1.79 4.87 0.34
CA SER A 196 3.21 5.07 0.03
C SER A 196 4.08 5.12 1.30
N ASN A 197 5.40 5.04 1.14
CA ASN A 197 6.33 5.08 2.27
C ASN A 197 6.46 6.52 2.78
N MET A 198 6.04 6.75 4.04
CA MET A 198 6.05 8.07 4.69
C MET A 198 5.37 9.16 3.85
N SER A 199 4.12 8.91 3.47
CA SER A 199 3.35 9.87 2.65
C SER A 199 3.15 11.21 3.34
N SER A 200 3.02 11.23 4.67
CA SER A 200 2.83 12.44 5.45
C SER A 200 4.14 12.91 6.05
N THR A 201 4.36 14.23 6.05
CA THR A 201 5.38 14.87 6.88
C THR A 201 5.14 14.55 8.36
N ALA A 202 6.19 14.60 9.17
CA ALA A 202 6.08 14.30 10.61
C ALA A 202 5.05 15.21 11.29
N GLU A 203 5.07 16.50 10.96
CA GLU A 203 4.16 17.52 11.46
C GLU A 203 2.71 17.21 11.08
N ALA A 204 2.45 16.78 9.83
CA ALA A 204 1.13 16.36 9.39
C ALA A 204 0.63 15.12 10.14
N ALA A 205 1.49 14.12 10.33
CA ALA A 205 1.15 12.90 11.06
C ALA A 205 0.78 13.20 12.53
N TYR A 206 1.56 14.04 13.22
CA TYR A 206 1.22 14.46 14.58
C TYR A 206 -0.08 15.24 14.63
N TYR A 207 -0.30 16.16 13.69
CA TYR A 207 -1.54 16.93 13.62
C TYR A 207 -2.77 16.04 13.44
N PHE A 208 -2.69 14.98 12.63
CA PHE A 208 -3.80 14.04 12.48
C PHE A 208 -4.12 13.29 13.77
N ILE A 209 -3.09 12.87 14.51
CA ILE A 209 -3.24 12.20 15.81
C ILE A 209 -3.87 13.15 16.83
N GLU A 210 -3.37 14.38 16.93
CA GLU A 210 -3.89 15.41 17.85
C GLU A 210 -5.33 15.82 17.51
N SER A 211 -5.68 15.84 16.22
CA SER A 211 -7.04 16.14 15.74
C SER A 211 -8.05 15.01 15.99
N GLY A 212 -7.60 13.86 16.51
CA GLY A 212 -8.45 12.71 16.83
C GLY A 212 -8.96 11.93 15.61
N ILE A 213 -8.48 12.25 14.41
CA ILE A 213 -8.82 11.48 13.21
C ILE A 213 -8.05 10.16 13.19
N LEU A 214 -8.56 9.17 12.47
CA LEU A 214 -7.87 7.90 12.32
C LEU A 214 -6.65 8.08 11.43
N TYR A 215 -5.45 7.87 11.96
CA TYR A 215 -4.21 7.91 11.18
C TYR A 215 -3.54 6.53 11.16
N ALA A 216 -3.49 5.91 9.99
CA ALA A 216 -2.88 4.60 9.78
C ALA A 216 -1.48 4.74 9.15
N PRO A 217 -0.39 4.40 9.87
CA PRO A 217 0.97 4.59 9.39
C PRO A 217 1.32 3.61 8.27
N SER A 218 2.14 4.07 7.32
CA SER A 218 2.61 3.30 6.16
C SER A 218 3.14 1.92 6.53
N LYS A 219 4.02 1.83 7.55
CA LYS A 219 4.62 0.56 8.01
C LYS A 219 3.60 -0.55 8.34
N ALA A 220 2.37 -0.19 8.69
CA ALA A 220 1.29 -1.12 8.97
C ALA A 220 0.31 -1.21 7.80
N ALA A 221 -0.13 -0.07 7.27
CA ALA A 221 -1.19 0.01 6.28
C ALA A 221 -0.77 -0.58 4.90
N ASN A 222 0.45 -0.30 4.44
CA ASN A 222 0.93 -0.77 3.13
C ASN A 222 1.66 -2.13 3.19
N ALA A 223 1.70 -2.78 4.36
CA ALA A 223 2.43 -4.02 4.60
C ALA A 223 1.94 -5.21 3.76
N GLY A 224 0.76 -5.10 3.14
CA GLY A 224 0.19 -6.14 2.28
C GLY A 224 1.10 -6.57 1.13
N GLY A 225 1.86 -5.63 0.55
CA GLY A 225 2.83 -5.95 -0.50
C GLY A 225 3.94 -6.89 -0.03
N VAL A 226 4.50 -6.60 1.15
CA VAL A 226 5.53 -7.44 1.78
C VAL A 226 4.94 -8.77 2.24
N ALA A 227 3.71 -8.77 2.76
CA ALA A 227 3.01 -9.99 3.15
C ALA A 227 2.85 -10.97 1.99
N VAL A 228 2.45 -10.49 0.80
CA VAL A 228 2.34 -11.35 -0.39
C VAL A 228 3.72 -11.74 -0.94
N SER A 229 4.73 -10.89 -0.82
CA SER A 229 6.13 -11.30 -1.10
C SER A 229 6.58 -12.45 -0.19
N TRP A 230 6.23 -12.43 1.09
CA TRP A 230 6.50 -13.54 2.02
C TRP A 230 5.70 -14.80 1.65
N MET A 231 4.43 -14.66 1.25
CA MET A 231 3.66 -15.79 0.71
C MET A 231 4.27 -16.36 -0.57
N GLU A 232 4.83 -15.51 -1.45
CA GLU A 232 5.56 -15.96 -2.64
C GLU A 232 6.79 -16.79 -2.24
N MET A 233 7.54 -16.37 -1.22
CA MET A 233 8.67 -17.15 -0.69
C MET A 233 8.20 -18.50 -0.11
N SER A 234 7.08 -18.52 0.61
CA SER A 234 6.47 -19.74 1.14
C SER A 234 6.07 -20.69 0.00
N GLN A 235 5.38 -20.19 -1.03
CA GLN A 235 4.98 -20.96 -2.21
C GLN A 235 6.19 -21.53 -2.95
N ASN A 236 7.27 -20.76 -3.10
CA ASN A 236 8.51 -21.24 -3.72
C ASN A 236 9.20 -22.33 -2.87
N SER A 237 9.12 -22.22 -1.54
CA SER A 237 9.69 -23.21 -0.62
C SER A 237 8.91 -24.53 -0.62
N THR A 238 7.57 -24.46 -0.66
CA THR A 238 6.69 -25.64 -0.70
C THR A 238 6.46 -26.19 -2.10
N ARG A 239 6.80 -25.40 -3.14
CA ARG A 239 6.51 -25.67 -4.56
C ARG A 239 5.02 -25.83 -4.86
N LEU A 240 4.17 -25.22 -4.05
CA LEU A 240 2.72 -25.25 -4.19
C LEU A 240 2.23 -23.82 -4.47
N PRO A 241 1.83 -23.49 -5.72
CA PRO A 241 1.19 -22.21 -6.01
C PRO A 241 -0.20 -22.17 -5.37
N LEU A 242 -0.59 -21.00 -4.88
CA LEU A 242 -1.91 -20.75 -4.32
C LEU A 242 -2.81 -20.04 -5.34
N THR A 243 -4.12 -20.22 -5.22
CA THR A 243 -5.08 -19.45 -6.01
C THR A 243 -5.16 -18.00 -5.53
N GLU A 244 -5.72 -17.12 -6.36
CA GLU A 244 -5.89 -15.71 -6.00
C GLU A 244 -6.80 -15.54 -4.78
N GLU A 245 -7.85 -16.37 -4.66
CA GLU A 245 -8.78 -16.36 -3.52
C GLU A 245 -8.08 -16.78 -2.22
N GLU A 246 -7.21 -17.81 -2.28
CA GLU A 246 -6.44 -18.25 -1.13
C GLU A 246 -5.45 -17.17 -0.66
N ILE A 247 -4.82 -16.48 -1.60
CA ILE A 247 -3.90 -15.38 -1.32
C ILE A 247 -4.65 -14.19 -0.72
N ASP A 248 -5.80 -13.80 -1.29
CA ASP A 248 -6.62 -12.71 -0.78
C ASP A 248 -7.14 -13.01 0.63
N ALA A 249 -7.63 -14.23 0.87
CA ALA A 249 -8.08 -14.66 2.20
C ALA A 249 -6.97 -14.60 3.25
N LYS A 250 -5.76 -15.06 2.89
CA LYS A 250 -4.57 -14.97 3.76
C LYS A 250 -4.15 -13.51 3.97
N LEU A 251 -4.20 -12.67 2.93
CA LEU A 251 -3.85 -11.25 3.01
C LEU A 251 -4.80 -10.53 3.96
N ARG A 252 -6.12 -10.73 3.83
CA ARG A 252 -7.12 -10.16 4.76
C ARG A 252 -6.82 -10.54 6.21
N LYS A 253 -6.50 -11.82 6.46
CA LYS A 253 -6.13 -12.29 7.80
C LYS A 253 -4.88 -11.59 8.31
N ILE A 254 -3.81 -11.53 7.53
CA ILE A 254 -2.57 -10.87 7.93
C ILE A 254 -2.80 -9.39 8.24
N MET A 255 -3.56 -8.67 7.40
CA MET A 255 -3.82 -7.25 7.66
C MET A 255 -4.66 -7.02 8.92
N LYS A 256 -5.58 -7.94 9.22
CA LYS A 256 -6.33 -7.95 10.48
C LYS A 256 -5.39 -8.20 11.67
N ASP A 257 -4.53 -9.21 11.59
CA ASP A 257 -3.56 -9.53 12.64
C ASP A 257 -2.59 -8.35 12.88
N ILE A 258 -2.13 -7.67 11.81
CA ILE A 258 -1.32 -6.45 11.92
C ILE A 258 -2.10 -5.35 12.65
N TYR A 259 -3.36 -5.11 12.26
CA TYR A 259 -4.21 -4.13 12.94
C TYR A 259 -4.38 -4.45 14.43
N GLU A 260 -4.70 -5.70 14.78
CA GLU A 260 -4.90 -6.13 16.17
C GLU A 260 -3.63 -5.96 17.01
N ASN A 261 -2.46 -6.33 16.45
CA ASN A 261 -1.17 -6.14 17.11
C ASN A 261 -0.85 -4.65 17.35
N VAL A 262 -1.07 -3.81 16.32
CA VAL A 262 -0.86 -2.36 16.41
C VAL A 262 -1.78 -1.73 17.45
N SER A 263 -3.06 -2.07 17.41
CA SER A 263 -4.08 -1.53 18.32
C SER A 263 -3.84 -1.97 19.77
N SER A 264 -3.52 -3.25 19.97
CA SER A 264 -3.23 -3.80 21.30
C SER A 264 -1.97 -3.20 21.91
N ALA A 265 -0.89 -3.07 21.14
CA ALA A 265 0.35 -2.43 21.61
C ALA A 265 0.14 -0.95 21.96
N ALA A 266 -0.65 -0.23 21.15
CA ALA A 266 -0.99 1.16 21.47
C ALA A 266 -1.76 1.27 22.80
N LYS A 267 -2.72 0.37 23.02
CA LYS A 267 -3.54 0.33 24.23
C LYS A 267 -2.75 -0.06 25.48
N GLU A 268 -1.89 -1.08 25.39
CA GLU A 268 -1.06 -1.56 26.49
C GLU A 268 -0.15 -0.45 27.07
N PHE A 269 0.34 0.43 26.20
CA PHE A 269 1.20 1.55 26.58
C PHE A 269 0.44 2.85 26.84
N GLY A 270 -0.89 2.81 26.99
CA GLY A 270 -1.72 3.98 27.32
C GLY A 270 -1.87 5.00 26.18
N LEU A 271 -1.61 4.58 24.94
CA LEU A 271 -1.66 5.41 23.73
C LEU A 271 -2.79 4.94 22.79
N GLU A 272 -3.94 4.55 23.36
CA GLU A 272 -5.07 4.00 22.61
C GLU A 272 -5.48 4.93 21.43
N GLY A 273 -5.63 4.35 20.25
CA GLY A 273 -5.90 5.10 19.01
C GLY A 273 -4.67 5.67 18.29
N ASN A 274 -3.49 5.69 18.92
CA ASN A 274 -2.24 6.09 18.27
C ASN A 274 -1.57 4.89 17.57
N PHE A 275 -1.98 4.63 16.33
CA PHE A 275 -1.44 3.52 15.55
C PHE A 275 0.03 3.69 15.14
N VAL A 276 0.55 4.93 15.12
CA VAL A 276 1.99 5.18 14.88
C VAL A 276 2.81 4.58 16.00
N ALA A 277 2.47 4.89 17.24
CA ALA A 277 3.11 4.36 18.43
C ALA A 277 2.93 2.84 18.50
N GLY A 278 1.69 2.34 18.36
CA GLY A 278 1.40 0.91 18.39
C GLY A 278 2.22 0.10 17.38
N ALA A 279 2.34 0.59 16.14
CA ALA A 279 3.12 -0.10 15.12
C ALA A 279 4.64 -0.05 15.39
N ASN A 280 5.15 1.03 15.99
CA ASN A 280 6.56 1.10 16.40
C ASN A 280 6.84 0.12 17.54
N ILE A 281 6.00 0.14 18.57
CA ILE A 281 6.15 -0.69 19.77
C ILE A 281 6.05 -2.17 19.41
N ALA A 282 4.98 -2.58 18.72
CA ALA A 282 4.76 -3.99 18.38
C ALA A 282 5.89 -4.58 17.52
N SER A 283 6.37 -3.83 16.53
CA SER A 283 7.47 -4.29 15.66
C SER A 283 8.81 -4.29 16.40
N PHE A 284 9.11 -3.24 17.17
CA PHE A 284 10.36 -3.13 17.92
C PHE A 284 10.48 -4.23 18.98
N LEU A 285 9.43 -4.46 19.79
CA LEU A 285 9.46 -5.48 20.85
C LEU A 285 9.74 -6.86 20.28
N LYS A 286 9.07 -7.24 19.18
CA LYS A 286 9.28 -8.53 18.51
C LYS A 286 10.72 -8.70 18.02
N ILE A 287 11.32 -7.67 17.45
CA ILE A 287 12.71 -7.70 16.98
C ILE A 287 13.67 -7.75 18.17
N ALA A 288 13.46 -6.89 19.18
CA ALA A 288 14.31 -6.83 20.36
C ALA A 288 14.32 -8.16 21.12
N GLU A 289 13.16 -8.80 21.31
CA GLU A 289 13.06 -10.13 21.93
C GLU A 289 13.84 -11.18 21.15
N ALA A 290 13.70 -11.20 19.82
CA ALA A 290 14.44 -12.12 18.96
C ALA A 290 15.96 -11.88 19.03
N MET A 291 16.41 -10.63 19.00
CA MET A 291 17.83 -10.28 19.11
C MET A 291 18.40 -10.68 20.47
N MET A 292 17.69 -10.40 21.56
CA MET A 292 18.11 -10.80 22.91
C MET A 292 18.23 -12.32 23.04
N ALA A 293 17.31 -13.08 22.47
CA ALA A 293 17.36 -14.55 22.48
C ALA A 293 18.51 -15.13 21.65
N GLN A 294 18.95 -14.45 20.60
CA GLN A 294 20.06 -14.90 19.73
C GLN A 294 21.44 -14.54 20.27
N GLY A 295 21.52 -13.64 21.27
CA GLY A 295 22.78 -13.22 21.88
C GLY A 295 23.55 -12.19 21.04
N CYS A 296 24.86 -12.09 21.26
CA CYS A 296 25.73 -11.17 20.50
C CYS A 296 26.21 -11.87 19.23
N CYS A 297 25.58 -11.56 18.09
CA CYS A 297 25.86 -12.10 16.77
C CYS A 297 26.10 -11.00 15.73
#